data_AF-A0A9W5WTP0-F1
#
_entry.id   AF-A0A9W5WTP0-F1
#
_cell.length_a   1.000
_cell.length_b   1.000
_cell.length_c   1.000
_cell.angle_alpha   90.00
_cell.angle_beta   90.00
_cell.angle_gamma   90.00
#
_symmetry.space_group_name_H-M   'P 1'
#
loop_
_entity.id
_entity.type
_entity.pdbx_description
1 polymer ?
#
loop_
_entity_poly.entity_id
_entity_poly.type
_entity_poly.pdbx_seq_one_letter_code
_entity_poly.pdbx_strand_id
1 'polypeptide(L)'
;MPQLGRTVILNEVRILSNALIRCERNPCSFPAHVQRLRSIASAVRQERSSRGINQDVLDPELYPLERTGRVIYAIYDIRGPELFCLASRDPAGIDAHRLFLAARRQRGNPLLDYLAKTDFSLLGIYPLESIDAPGVPFRVISKARLSFWRSIIQ
;
A
#
# COMPACT_ATOMS: atom_id res chain seq x y z
N MET A 1 15.39 19.70 17.32
CA MET A 1 15.56 18.23 17.45
C MET A 1 14.72 17.47 16.41
N PRO A 2 15.15 17.38 15.13
CA PRO A 2 14.37 16.71 14.07
C PRO A 2 14.72 15.22 13.84
N GLN A 3 15.83 14.72 14.39
CA GLN A 3 16.35 13.39 14.03
C GLN A 3 15.63 12.22 14.72
N LEU A 4 15.15 12.39 15.96
CA LEU A 4 14.47 11.30 16.69
C LEU A 4 13.16 10.86 16.02
N GLY A 5 12.35 11.81 15.55
CA GLY A 5 11.05 11.51 14.95
C GLY A 5 11.16 10.73 13.64
N ARG A 6 12.22 10.97 12.84
CA ARG A 6 12.47 10.25 11.59
C ARG A 6 12.81 8.78 11.84
N THR A 7 13.55 8.48 12.92
CA THR A 7 13.93 7.11 13.29
C THR A 7 12.71 6.28 13.72
N VAL A 8 11.78 6.87 14.47
CA VAL A 8 10.55 6.18 14.92
C VAL A 8 9.67 5.80 13.72
N ILE A 9 9.43 6.73 12.80
CA ILE A 9 8.62 6.49 11.59
C ILE A 9 9.21 5.34 10.76
N LEU A 10 10.53 5.35 10.53
CA LEU A 10 11.19 4.30 9.75
C LEU A 10 11.09 2.93 10.42
N ASN A 11 11.15 2.87 11.75
CA ASN A 11 10.97 1.61 12.47
C ASN A 11 9.53 1.07 12.35
N GLU A 12 8.53 1.94 12.49
CA GLU A 12 7.13 1.56 12.31
C GLU A 12 6.83 1.11 10.87
N VAL A 13 7.36 1.80 9.87
CA VAL A 13 7.22 1.38 8.46
C VAL A 13 7.94 0.06 8.19
N ARG A 14 9.10 -0.20 8.81
CA ARG A 14 9.79 -1.50 8.69
C ARG A 14 8.96 -2.67 9.22
N ILE A 15 8.17 -2.45 10.27
CA ILE A 15 7.24 -3.49 10.76
C ILE A 15 6.24 -3.84 9.66
N LEU A 16 5.67 -2.83 8.98
CA LEU A 16 4.78 -3.04 7.84
C LEU A 16 5.49 -3.73 6.67
N SER A 17 6.72 -3.34 6.35
CA SER A 17 7.54 -3.98 5.30
C SER A 17 7.77 -5.46 5.60
N ASN A 18 8.10 -5.81 6.85
CA ASN A 18 8.28 -7.20 7.26
C ASN A 18 6.97 -8.00 7.19
N ALA A 19 5.83 -7.39 7.52
CA ALA A 19 4.52 -8.02 7.36
C ALA A 19 4.20 -8.30 5.88
N LEU A 20 4.53 -7.37 4.97
CA LEU A 20 4.38 -7.56 3.53
C LEU A 20 5.25 -8.72 3.01
N ILE A 21 6.53 -8.78 3.41
CA ILE A 21 7.42 -9.90 3.03
C ILE A 21 6.85 -11.24 3.51
N ARG A 22 6.37 -11.31 4.75
CA ARG A 22 5.72 -12.51 5.28
C ARG A 22 4.46 -12.88 4.49
N CYS A 23 3.66 -11.90 4.08
CA CYS A 23 2.47 -12.11 3.27
C CYS A 23 2.82 -12.68 1.89
N GLU A 24 3.91 -12.22 1.28
CA GLU A 24 4.35 -12.75 -0.01
C GLU A 24 4.92 -14.17 0.10
N ARG A 25 5.71 -14.45 1.15
CA ARG A 25 6.33 -15.77 1.35
C ARG A 25 5.33 -16.82 1.84
N ASN A 26 4.40 -16.44 2.72
CA ASN A 26 3.49 -17.34 3.41
C ASN A 26 2.05 -16.78 3.42
N PRO A 27 1.38 -16.68 2.27
CA PRO A 27 0.05 -16.05 2.17
C PRO A 27 -1.00 -16.71 3.06
N CYS A 28 -0.95 -18.04 3.24
CA CYS A 28 -1.90 -18.78 4.08
C CYS A 28 -1.84 -18.40 5.57
N SER A 29 -0.79 -17.70 6.02
CA SER A 29 -0.69 -17.18 7.39
C SER A 29 -1.46 -15.87 7.60
N PHE A 30 -2.03 -15.30 6.54
CA PHE A 30 -2.82 -14.08 6.56
C PHE A 30 -4.31 -14.36 6.39
N PRO A 31 -5.19 -13.45 6.83
CA PRO A 31 -6.64 -13.56 6.63
C PRO A 31 -7.04 -13.73 5.15
N ALA A 32 -8.19 -14.36 4.90
CA ALA A 32 -8.68 -14.66 3.55
C ALA A 32 -8.82 -13.43 2.65
N HIS A 33 -9.21 -12.27 3.18
CA HIS A 33 -9.32 -11.04 2.39
C HIS A 33 -7.95 -10.53 1.90
N VAL A 34 -6.91 -10.69 2.72
CA VAL A 34 -5.53 -10.33 2.36
C VAL A 34 -4.98 -11.31 1.32
N GLN A 35 -5.27 -12.60 1.47
CA GLN A 35 -4.92 -13.62 0.47
C GLN A 35 -5.58 -13.31 -0.88
N ARG A 36 -6.87 -12.95 -0.88
CA ARG A 36 -7.59 -12.54 -2.10
C ARG A 36 -6.96 -11.31 -2.73
N LEU A 37 -6.68 -10.27 -1.93
CA LEU A 37 -6.00 -9.05 -2.39
C LEU A 37 -4.67 -9.37 -3.07
N ARG A 38 -3.84 -10.20 -2.42
CA ARG A 38 -2.55 -10.66 -2.95
C ARG A 38 -2.71 -11.38 -4.29
N SER A 39 -3.66 -12.31 -4.39
CA SER A 39 -3.90 -13.09 -5.62
C SER A 39 -4.33 -12.20 -6.78
N ILE A 40 -5.26 -11.27 -6.54
CA ILE A 40 -5.67 -10.29 -7.56
C ILE A 40 -4.48 -9.42 -7.96
N ALA A 41 -3.71 -8.94 -6.99
CA ALA A 41 -2.53 -8.11 -7.25
C ALA A 41 -1.48 -8.83 -8.10
N SER A 42 -1.16 -10.07 -7.76
CA SER A 42 -0.22 -10.90 -8.51
C SER A 42 -0.66 -11.12 -9.96
N ALA A 43 -1.95 -11.42 -10.20
CA ALA A 43 -2.48 -11.61 -11.54
C ALA A 43 -2.38 -10.33 -12.39
N VAL A 44 -2.78 -9.18 -11.83
CA VAL A 44 -2.69 -7.90 -12.54
C VAL A 44 -1.24 -7.52 -12.82
N ARG A 45 -0.33 -7.69 -11.85
CA ARG A 45 1.10 -7.41 -12.05
C ARG A 45 1.67 -8.26 -13.17
N GLN A 46 1.33 -9.56 -13.22
CA GLN A 46 1.75 -10.45 -14.31
C GLN A 46 1.21 -10.01 -15.67
N GLU A 47 -0.06 -9.60 -15.75
CA GLU A 47 -0.66 -9.03 -16.97
C GLU A 47 0.03 -7.73 -17.40
N ARG A 48 0.44 -6.87 -16.45
CA ARG A 48 1.16 -5.63 -16.74
C ARG A 48 2.57 -5.92 -17.23
N SER A 49 3.29 -6.81 -16.56
CA SER A 49 4.64 -7.23 -16.97
C SER A 49 4.65 -7.89 -18.35
N SER A 50 3.64 -8.71 -18.69
CA SER A 50 3.54 -9.31 -20.03
C SER A 50 3.29 -8.29 -21.14
N ARG A 51 2.85 -7.08 -20.80
CA ARG A 51 2.70 -5.92 -21.69
C ARG A 51 3.89 -4.96 -21.63
N GLY A 52 4.99 -5.35 -21.00
CA GLY A 52 6.21 -4.55 -20.89
C GLY A 52 6.13 -3.40 -19.87
N ILE A 53 5.15 -3.40 -18.97
CA ILE A 53 5.07 -2.41 -17.89
C ILE A 53 5.86 -2.92 -16.69
N ASN A 54 6.90 -2.20 -16.28
CA ASN A 54 7.78 -2.61 -15.18
C ASN A 54 7.02 -2.65 -13.83
N GLN A 55 7.08 -3.77 -13.13
CA GLN A 55 6.50 -3.98 -11.80
C GLN A 55 7.56 -4.38 -10.74
N ASP A 56 8.85 -4.35 -11.07
CA ASP A 56 9.95 -4.86 -10.23
C ASP A 56 10.08 -4.10 -8.90
N VAL A 57 9.68 -2.82 -8.89
CA VAL A 57 9.65 -1.98 -7.69
C VAL A 57 8.63 -2.43 -6.63
N LEU A 58 7.85 -3.48 -6.93
CA LEU A 58 6.88 -4.08 -6.02
C LEU A 58 7.42 -5.34 -5.33
N ASP A 59 8.63 -5.80 -5.64
CA ASP A 59 9.31 -6.84 -4.87
C ASP A 59 9.65 -6.27 -3.48
N PRO A 60 9.01 -6.75 -2.40
CA PRO A 60 9.21 -6.19 -1.08
C PRO A 60 10.58 -6.50 -0.46
N GLU A 61 11.33 -7.47 -1.00
CA GLU A 61 12.69 -7.79 -0.54
C GLU A 61 13.71 -6.81 -1.11
N LEU A 62 13.51 -6.35 -2.35
CA LEU A 62 14.37 -5.37 -3.01
C LEU A 62 13.94 -3.93 -2.72
N TYR A 63 12.62 -3.70 -2.69
CA TYR A 63 11.98 -2.41 -2.54
C TYR A 63 10.97 -2.46 -1.38
N PRO A 64 11.43 -2.37 -0.12
CA PRO A 64 10.55 -2.32 1.03
C PRO A 64 9.70 -1.02 1.03
N LEU A 65 8.65 -0.97 1.84
CA LEU A 65 7.62 0.09 1.79
C LEU A 65 8.16 1.51 2.04
N GLU A 66 9.28 1.65 2.75
CA GLU A 66 9.98 2.92 2.90
C GLU A 66 10.65 3.44 1.61
N ARG A 67 10.70 2.62 0.55
CA ARG A 67 11.28 2.92 -0.77
C ARG A 67 10.30 2.77 -1.93
N THR A 68 9.22 2.00 -1.78
CA THR A 68 8.21 1.75 -2.83
C THR A 68 7.38 3.00 -3.16
N GLY A 69 7.90 3.88 -4.02
CA GLY A 69 7.24 5.10 -4.49
C GLY A 69 6.56 4.95 -5.84
N ARG A 70 5.72 5.93 -6.22
CA ARG A 70 4.95 5.95 -7.47
C ARG A 70 4.12 4.68 -7.67
N VAL A 71 3.26 4.37 -6.72
CA VAL A 71 2.47 3.14 -6.73
C VAL A 71 0.99 3.40 -6.47
N ILE A 72 0.17 2.45 -6.91
CA ILE A 72 -1.13 2.19 -6.30
C ILE A 72 -0.90 1.19 -5.16
N TYR A 73 -1.48 1.43 -3.99
CA TYR A 73 -1.39 0.53 -2.85
C TYR A 73 -2.72 0.46 -2.10
N ALA A 74 -2.92 -0.63 -1.37
CA ALA A 74 -4.04 -0.82 -0.46
C ALA A 74 -3.60 -0.66 1.00
N ILE A 75 -4.47 -0.06 1.80
CA ILE A 75 -4.43 -0.13 3.26
C ILE A 75 -5.54 -1.09 3.70
N TYR A 76 -5.23 -2.03 4.57
CA TYR A 76 -6.19 -2.98 5.14
C TYR A 76 -5.95 -3.17 6.65
N ASP A 77 -6.95 -3.68 7.36
CA ASP A 77 -6.84 -4.18 8.74
C ASP A 77 -6.84 -5.70 8.69
N ILE A 78 -6.00 -6.36 9.48
CA ILE A 78 -5.96 -7.83 9.52
C ILE A 78 -7.25 -8.46 10.06
N ARG A 79 -8.10 -7.71 10.76
CA ARG A 79 -9.32 -8.24 11.39
C ARG A 79 -10.55 -8.21 10.48
N GLY A 80 -10.60 -7.26 9.54
CA GLY A 80 -11.79 -6.96 8.74
C GLY A 80 -11.47 -6.89 7.25
N PRO A 81 -12.45 -7.18 6.37
CA PRO A 81 -12.24 -7.17 4.92
C PRO A 81 -12.14 -5.75 4.33
N GLU A 82 -12.39 -4.70 5.12
CA GLU A 82 -12.31 -3.33 4.68
C GLU A 82 -10.90 -2.97 4.19
N LEU A 83 -10.85 -2.31 3.04
CA LEU A 83 -9.61 -1.81 2.46
C LEU A 83 -9.82 -0.51 1.70
N PHE A 84 -8.75 0.27 1.58
CA PHE A 84 -8.73 1.52 0.86
C PHE A 84 -7.58 1.54 -0.14
N CYS A 85 -7.91 1.77 -1.41
CA CYS A 85 -6.92 1.92 -2.48
C CYS A 85 -6.51 3.40 -2.64
N LEU A 86 -5.20 3.63 -2.64
CA LEU A 86 -4.55 4.93 -2.69
C LEU A 86 -3.47 4.96 -3.76
N ALA A 87 -3.21 6.15 -4.30
CA ALA A 87 -2.11 6.38 -5.21
C ALA A 87 -1.15 7.38 -4.58
N SER A 88 0.13 7.02 -4.52
CA SER A 88 1.15 7.88 -3.94
C SER A 88 2.38 7.98 -4.83
N ARG A 89 2.94 9.19 -4.91
CA ARG A 89 4.30 9.41 -5.44
C ARG A 89 5.35 9.09 -4.38
N ASP A 90 5.02 9.37 -3.12
CA ASP A 90 5.86 9.09 -1.96
C ASP A 90 5.88 7.58 -1.67
N PRO A 91 6.92 7.08 -0.98
CA PRO A 91 6.97 5.69 -0.56
C PRO A 91 5.71 5.27 0.22
N ALA A 92 5.09 4.17 -0.18
CA ALA A 92 3.77 3.76 0.31
C ALA A 92 3.70 3.65 1.84
N GLY A 93 4.74 3.13 2.48
CA GLY A 93 4.79 3.03 3.94
C GLY A 93 4.83 4.39 4.63
N ILE A 94 5.56 5.35 4.07
CA ILE A 94 5.68 6.72 4.61
C ILE A 94 4.37 7.49 4.41
N ASP A 95 3.75 7.36 3.24
CA ASP A 95 2.45 7.98 2.95
C ASP A 95 1.36 7.45 3.88
N ALA A 96 1.26 6.12 4.03
CA ALA A 96 0.31 5.49 4.93
C ALA A 96 0.51 5.90 6.40
N HIS A 97 1.77 5.99 6.85
CA HIS A 97 2.08 6.45 8.21
C HIS A 97 1.63 7.90 8.45
N ARG A 98 1.85 8.79 7.49
CA ARG A 98 1.37 10.18 7.56
C ARG A 98 -0.16 10.24 7.61
N LEU A 99 -0.85 9.44 6.81
CA LEU A 99 -2.31 9.34 6.85
C LEU A 99 -2.81 8.85 8.21
N PHE A 100 -2.13 7.86 8.80
CA PHE A 100 -2.43 7.37 10.13
C PHE A 100 -2.28 8.46 11.21
N LEU A 101 -1.18 9.22 11.17
CA LEU A 101 -0.99 10.36 12.09
C LEU A 101 -2.02 11.47 11.87
N ALA A 102 -2.41 11.73 10.62
CA ALA A 102 -3.43 12.73 10.28
C ALA A 102 -4.82 12.34 10.78
N ALA A 103 -5.18 11.05 10.69
CA ALA A 103 -6.44 10.50 11.18
C ALA A 103 -6.67 10.73 12.69
N ARG A 104 -5.59 10.89 13.47
CA ARG A 104 -5.69 11.23 14.91
C ARG A 104 -6.15 12.66 15.17
N ARG A 105 -6.07 13.55 14.17
CA ARG A 105 -6.36 14.98 14.30
C ARG A 105 -7.53 15.44 13.45
N GLN A 106 -7.85 14.70 12.40
CA GLN A 106 -8.85 15.07 11.39
C GLN A 106 -9.89 13.97 11.26
N ARG A 107 -11.16 14.36 11.11
CA ARG A 107 -12.30 13.45 10.91
C ARG A 107 -13.14 13.90 9.71
N GLY A 108 -14.05 13.04 9.26
CA GLY A 108 -15.00 13.35 8.18
C GLY A 108 -14.53 12.90 6.80
N ASN A 109 -13.52 12.04 6.74
CA ASN A 109 -13.13 11.31 5.55
C ASN A 109 -13.19 9.81 5.88
N PRO A 110 -13.89 8.97 5.09
CA PRO A 110 -14.04 7.54 5.41
C PRO A 110 -12.73 6.79 5.68
N LEU A 111 -11.65 7.10 4.94
CA LEU A 111 -10.33 6.52 5.19
C LEU A 111 -9.75 6.99 6.52
N LEU A 112 -9.83 8.29 6.81
CA LEU A 112 -9.29 8.82 8.07
C LEU A 112 -10.10 8.33 9.27
N ASP A 113 -11.42 8.26 9.15
CA ASP A 113 -12.31 7.74 10.20
C ASP A 113 -12.08 6.24 10.43
N TYR A 114 -11.74 5.49 9.37
CA TYR A 114 -11.30 4.11 9.47
C TYR A 114 -9.96 4.00 10.21
N LEU A 115 -8.93 4.72 9.74
CA LEU A 115 -7.60 4.72 10.36
C LEU A 115 -7.62 5.19 11.81
N ALA A 116 -8.51 6.12 12.18
CA ALA A 116 -8.64 6.61 13.54
C ALA A 116 -9.18 5.56 14.53
N LYS A 117 -9.81 4.50 14.04
CA LYS A 117 -10.38 3.39 14.82
C LYS A 117 -9.51 2.13 14.80
N THR A 118 -8.48 2.10 13.97
CA THR A 118 -7.60 0.94 13.79
C THR A 118 -6.28 1.18 14.52
N ASP A 119 -5.81 0.18 15.27
CA ASP A 119 -4.47 0.25 15.86
C ASP A 119 -3.42 0.07 14.76
N PHE A 120 -2.33 0.84 14.81
CA PHE A 120 -1.28 0.78 13.79
C PHE A 120 -0.69 -0.63 13.62
N SER A 121 -0.59 -1.39 14.71
CA SER A 121 -0.08 -2.78 14.70
C SER A 121 -0.95 -3.76 13.92
N LEU A 122 -2.20 -3.38 13.63
CA LEU A 122 -3.17 -4.19 12.90
C LEU A 122 -3.29 -3.76 11.43
N LEU A 123 -2.65 -2.66 11.06
CA LEU A 123 -2.61 -2.20 9.67
C LEU A 123 -1.66 -3.03 8.84
N GLY A 124 -2.07 -3.30 7.62
CA GLY A 124 -1.21 -3.80 6.57
C GLY A 124 -1.27 -2.89 5.35
N ILE A 125 -0.14 -2.82 4.65
CA ILE A 125 0.01 -2.08 3.40
C ILE A 125 0.41 -3.08 2.33
N TYR A 126 -0.31 -3.05 1.21
CA TYR A 126 -0.04 -3.94 0.10
C TYR A 126 0.08 -3.12 -1.19
N PRO A 127 1.28 -2.91 -1.73
CA PRO A 127 1.46 -2.30 -3.05
C PRO A 127 0.67 -3.11 -4.08
N LEU A 128 -0.04 -2.49 -5.01
CA LEU A 128 -0.89 -3.20 -5.98
C LEU A 128 -0.27 -3.16 -7.37
N GLU A 129 0.15 -1.97 -7.79
CA GLU A 129 0.69 -1.71 -9.13
C GLU A 129 1.73 -0.60 -9.06
N SER A 130 2.82 -0.77 -9.82
CA SER A 130 3.79 0.29 -10.07
C SER A 130 3.28 1.22 -11.17
N ILE A 131 3.40 2.52 -10.94
CA ILE A 131 3.13 3.56 -11.93
C ILE A 131 4.45 4.01 -12.55
N ASP A 132 5.01 3.11 -13.36
CA ASP A 132 6.11 3.41 -14.26
C ASP A 132 5.57 3.86 -15.61
N ALA A 133 5.35 5.17 -15.74
CA ALA A 133 4.86 5.79 -16.96
C ALA A 133 5.63 7.10 -17.20
N PRO A 134 6.81 7.02 -17.85
CA PRO A 134 7.57 8.18 -18.27
C PRO A 134 6.71 9.10 -19.16
N GLY A 135 6.85 10.42 -18.98
CA GLY A 135 6.13 11.42 -19.80
C GLY A 135 4.65 11.61 -19.50
N VAL A 136 4.00 10.74 -18.72
CA VAL A 136 2.59 10.90 -18.32
C VAL A 136 2.50 11.50 -16.91
N PRO A 137 1.75 12.59 -16.70
CA PRO A 137 1.56 13.14 -15.36
C PRO A 137 0.94 12.12 -14.40
N PHE A 138 1.58 11.93 -13.24
CA PHE A 138 1.17 10.92 -12.25
C PHE A 138 -0.33 11.03 -11.91
N ARG A 139 -0.85 12.25 -11.73
CA ARG A 139 -2.26 12.50 -11.40
C ARG A 139 -3.26 11.94 -12.43
N VAL A 140 -2.87 11.87 -13.71
CA VAL A 140 -3.74 11.41 -14.79
C VAL A 140 -3.80 9.90 -14.78
N ILE A 141 -2.63 9.25 -14.81
CA ILE A 141 -2.54 7.79 -14.81
C ILE A 141 -3.05 7.20 -13.50
N SER A 142 -2.72 7.80 -12.35
CA SER A 142 -3.13 7.28 -11.05
C SER A 142 -4.65 7.27 -10.86
N LYS A 143 -5.37 8.27 -11.40
CA LYS A 143 -6.84 8.30 -11.35
C LYS A 143 -7.45 7.11 -12.12
N ALA A 144 -6.96 6.83 -13.32
CA ALA A 144 -7.42 5.71 -14.12
C ALA A 144 -7.10 4.36 -13.45
N ARG A 145 -5.88 4.20 -12.94
CA ARG A 145 -5.47 2.98 -12.22
C ARG A 145 -6.26 2.78 -10.93
N LEU A 146 -6.49 3.83 -10.14
CA LEU A 146 -7.33 3.75 -8.94
C LEU A 146 -8.76 3.33 -9.26
N SER A 147 -9.35 3.85 -10.34
CA SER A 147 -10.70 3.44 -10.76
C SER A 147 -10.75 1.96 -11.10
N PHE A 148 -9.75 1.45 -11.83
CA PHE A 148 -9.62 0.03 -12.14
C PHE A 148 -9.46 -0.83 -10.87
N TRP A 149 -8.57 -0.44 -9.94
CA TRP A 149 -8.35 -1.20 -8.71
C TRP A 149 -9.60 -1.26 -7.83
N ARG A 150 -10.33 -0.16 -7.73
CA ARG A 150 -11.61 -0.12 -7.00
C ARG A 150 -12.66 -1.03 -7.61
N SER A 151 -12.71 -1.16 -8.94
CA SER A 151 -13.72 -2.01 -9.60
C SER A 151 -13.46 -3.52 -9.50
N ILE A 152 -12.26 -3.95 -9.11
CA ILE A 152 -11.91 -5.38 -9.04
C ILE A 152 -11.63 -5.90 -7.63
N ILE A 153 -11.35 -5.00 -6.68
CA ILE A 153 -11.11 -5.37 -5.27
C ILE A 153 -12.39 -5.31 -4.43
N GLN A 154 -13.29 -4.35 -4.73
CA GLN A 154 -14.61 -4.25 -4.08
C GLN A 154 -15.53 -5.38 -4.54
#